data_AF-A0ABC8SVY4-F1
#
_entry.id   AF-A0ABC8SVY4-F1
#
_cell.length_a   1.000
_cell.length_b   1.000
_cell.length_c   1.000
_cell.angle_alpha   90.00
_cell.angle_beta   90.00
_cell.angle_gamma   90.00
#
_symmetry.space_group_name_H-M   'P 1'
#
loop_
_entity.id
_entity.type
_entity.pdbx_description
1 polymer ?
#
loop_
_entity_poly.entity_id
_entity_poly.type
_entity_poly.pdbx_seq_one_letter_code
_entity_poly.pdbx_strand_id
1 'polypeptide(L)'
;MGTNPASYTPKPEQNESTGSPADYRRPSKGLVGIFLSGLFMSSFVYLIVNQGSEPQSEVNAHQQKSSPSKSVSPVTLKPPSRGESEGVSEETFREISGETEDYPWTNSMLSWQRTSYHFQPVKNWMNGPLFHMGWYHLFYQYNPDSAVWSNITWGHAVSRDLIHWLHLPLAMVRDSWFDFNGVWTGSATILPHGQIIMLYTGSTNDFVQVQNLAYPSNVSDPLLLDWVKYPGNPVMAPPSGIADDDFRDPTTAWLGLDGKWRITVGSKVNKDGMAFVYKTTDFISYELADQSLYAIPGTGMWECVDFYPVSTTEPNGLDTS
;
A
#
# COMPACT_ATOMS: atom_id res chain seq x y z
N MET A 1 -12.82 -34.10 27.75
CA MET A 1 -14.20 -33.66 28.04
C MET A 1 -14.23 -32.14 28.07
N GLY A 2 -15.13 -31.53 27.30
CA GLY A 2 -15.39 -30.09 27.33
C GLY A 2 -14.82 -29.28 26.15
N THR A 3 -15.22 -29.58 24.92
CA THR A 3 -15.05 -28.68 23.76
C THR A 3 -16.16 -27.65 23.75
N ASN A 4 -15.81 -26.36 23.79
CA ASN A 4 -16.74 -25.24 23.69
C ASN A 4 -16.61 -24.65 22.27
N PRO A 5 -17.53 -24.90 21.33
CA PRO A 5 -17.45 -24.31 20.00
C PRO A 5 -18.06 -22.91 20.02
N ALA A 6 -17.29 -21.90 19.61
CA ALA A 6 -17.79 -20.56 19.34
C ALA A 6 -18.89 -20.65 18.27
N SER A 7 -20.10 -20.18 18.60
CA SER A 7 -21.26 -20.27 17.73
C SER A 7 -21.18 -19.25 16.60
N TYR A 8 -21.13 -19.74 15.36
CA TYR A 8 -21.39 -18.96 14.15
C TYR A 8 -22.83 -18.43 14.19
N THR A 9 -23.03 -17.15 13.89
CA THR A 9 -24.38 -16.57 13.71
C THR A 9 -24.82 -16.83 12.26
N PRO A 10 -25.90 -17.59 12.00
CA PRO A 10 -26.38 -17.81 10.63
C PRO A 10 -27.05 -16.56 10.07
N LYS A 11 -26.87 -16.35 8.76
CA LYS A 11 -27.53 -15.34 7.93
C LYS A 11 -29.06 -15.59 7.96
N PRO A 12 -29.93 -14.57 8.10
CA PRO A 12 -31.36 -14.82 8.10
C PRO A 12 -31.84 -15.29 6.73
N GLU A 13 -32.48 -16.46 6.70
CA GLU A 13 -33.23 -16.97 5.55
C GLU A 13 -34.40 -16.01 5.24
N GLN A 14 -34.53 -15.63 3.98
CA GLN A 14 -35.71 -14.94 3.48
C GLN A 14 -36.85 -15.96 3.37
N ASN A 15 -37.79 -15.93 4.31
CA ASN A 15 -39.07 -16.60 4.16
C ASN A 15 -39.86 -15.90 3.05
N GLU A 16 -40.09 -16.61 1.94
CA GLU A 16 -41.14 -16.29 0.99
C GLU A 16 -42.49 -16.33 1.70
N SER A 17 -43.12 -15.17 1.85
CA SER A 17 -44.54 -15.06 2.20
C SER A 17 -45.26 -14.34 1.08
N THR A 18 -46.24 -15.03 0.52
CA THR A 18 -47.15 -14.59 -0.52
C THR A 18 -48.11 -13.54 0.04
N GLY A 19 -48.01 -12.30 -0.45
CA GLY A 19 -48.94 -11.21 -0.13
C GLY A 19 -49.11 -10.27 -1.33
N SER A 20 -50.36 -10.06 -1.75
CA SER A 20 -50.77 -9.22 -2.89
C SER A 20 -50.41 -7.72 -2.68
N PRO A 21 -50.20 -6.92 -3.75
CA PRO A 21 -49.57 -5.61 -3.62
C PRO A 21 -50.55 -4.52 -3.20
N ALA A 22 -50.17 -3.74 -2.18
CA ALA A 22 -50.82 -2.48 -1.81
C ALA A 22 -50.15 -1.30 -2.51
N ASP A 23 -50.97 -0.44 -3.11
CA ASP A 23 -50.61 0.78 -3.82
C ASP A 23 -49.74 1.73 -2.98
N TYR A 24 -48.50 1.99 -3.42
CA TYR A 24 -47.66 3.08 -2.91
C TYR A 24 -47.53 4.19 -3.95
N ARG A 25 -48.16 5.34 -3.67
CA ARG A 25 -48.01 6.59 -4.41
C ARG A 25 -46.57 7.13 -4.29
N ARG A 26 -45.94 7.46 -5.43
CA ARG A 26 -44.62 8.13 -5.50
C ARG A 26 -44.69 9.58 -5.03
N PRO A 27 -43.69 10.11 -4.28
CA PRO A 27 -43.60 11.52 -3.95
C PRO A 27 -42.98 12.33 -5.11
N SER A 28 -43.61 13.45 -5.45
CA SER A 28 -43.34 14.34 -6.60
C SER A 28 -42.05 15.19 -6.54
N LYS A 29 -41.03 14.77 -5.77
CA LYS A 29 -39.79 15.56 -5.59
C LYS A 29 -38.80 15.45 -6.77
N GLY A 30 -39.02 14.56 -7.73
CA GLY A 30 -38.15 14.39 -8.90
C GLY A 30 -38.36 15.42 -10.02
N LEU A 31 -39.51 16.09 -10.10
CA LEU A 31 -39.82 17.02 -11.20
C LEU A 31 -39.20 18.41 -11.01
N VAL A 32 -39.02 18.86 -9.76
CA VAL A 32 -38.44 20.19 -9.48
C VAL A 32 -36.94 20.24 -9.79
N GLY A 33 -36.21 19.13 -9.58
CA GLY A 33 -34.78 19.04 -9.87
C GLY A 33 -34.45 19.11 -11.36
N ILE A 34 -35.33 18.57 -12.22
CA ILE A 34 -35.15 18.56 -13.69
C ILE A 34 -35.37 19.97 -14.28
N PHE A 35 -36.30 20.75 -13.72
CA PHE A 35 -36.52 22.13 -14.19
C PHE A 35 -35.37 23.08 -13.78
N LEU A 36 -34.81 22.91 -12.58
CA LEU A 36 -33.69 23.75 -12.11
C LEU A 36 -32.39 23.47 -12.87
N SER A 37 -32.12 22.23 -13.28
CA SER A 37 -30.94 21.90 -14.08
C SER A 37 -31.02 22.43 -15.52
N GLY A 38 -32.22 22.46 -16.11
CA GLY A 38 -32.45 23.01 -17.45
C GLY A 38 -32.18 24.52 -17.54
N LEU A 39 -32.61 25.29 -16.54
CA LEU A 39 -32.37 26.74 -16.49
C LEU A 39 -30.88 27.07 -16.35
N PHE A 40 -30.14 26.30 -15.54
CA PHE A 40 -28.69 26.50 -15.36
C PHE A 40 -27.92 26.24 -16.66
N MET A 41 -28.25 25.16 -17.38
CA MET A 41 -27.60 24.84 -18.66
C MET A 41 -27.90 25.89 -19.73
N SER A 42 -29.13 26.43 -19.79
CA SER A 42 -29.45 27.51 -20.74
C SER A 42 -28.69 28.81 -20.46
N SER A 43 -28.47 29.15 -19.19
CA SER A 43 -27.73 30.35 -18.81
C SER A 43 -26.23 30.21 -19.07
N PHE A 44 -25.69 28.99 -18.95
CA PHE A 44 -24.28 28.70 -19.24
C PHE A 44 -23.99 28.75 -20.74
N VAL A 45 -24.88 28.22 -21.59
CA VAL A 45 -24.75 28.30 -23.05
C VAL A 45 -24.84 29.75 -23.53
N TYR A 46 -25.74 30.56 -22.97
CA TYR A 46 -25.85 31.99 -23.30
C TYR A 46 -24.56 32.76 -23.00
N LEU A 47 -23.90 32.46 -21.87
CA LEU A 47 -22.61 33.07 -21.49
C LEU A 47 -21.47 32.72 -22.45
N ILE A 48 -21.41 31.47 -22.93
CA ILE A 48 -20.39 31.04 -23.91
C ILE A 48 -20.63 31.71 -25.27
N VAL A 49 -21.89 31.81 -25.71
CA VAL A 49 -22.22 32.43 -27.01
C VAL A 49 -21.94 33.93 -27.00
N ASN A 50 -22.17 34.62 -25.88
CA ASN A 50 -21.93 36.07 -25.79
C ASN A 50 -20.48 36.48 -25.47
N GLN A 51 -19.59 35.55 -25.11
CA GLN A 51 -18.15 35.85 -24.97
C GLN A 51 -17.36 35.74 -26.28
N GLY A 52 -17.98 35.29 -27.37
CA GLY A 52 -17.33 35.07 -28.67
C GLY A 52 -17.35 36.25 -29.64
N SER A 53 -17.53 37.50 -29.18
CA SER A 53 -17.69 38.66 -30.06
C SER A 53 -16.78 39.83 -29.67
N GLU A 54 -15.50 39.75 -30.04
CA GLU A 54 -14.69 40.94 -30.28
C GLU A 54 -14.17 40.94 -31.73
N PRO A 55 -14.13 42.10 -32.42
CA PRO A 55 -13.77 42.16 -33.85
C PRO A 55 -12.25 42.18 -34.06
N GLN A 56 -11.79 41.43 -35.07
CA GLN A 56 -10.43 41.51 -35.60
C GLN A 56 -10.12 42.87 -36.22
N SER A 57 -9.00 43.48 -35.84
CA SER A 57 -8.35 44.55 -36.59
C SER A 57 -7.07 44.03 -37.25
N GLU A 58 -7.04 44.05 -38.59
CA GLU A 58 -5.85 43.80 -39.41
C GLU A 58 -4.84 44.97 -39.36
N VAL A 59 -3.61 44.65 -39.82
CA VAL A 59 -2.57 45.52 -40.42
C VAL A 59 -1.40 45.91 -39.49
N ASN A 60 -0.26 45.19 -39.55
CA ASN A 60 0.84 45.46 -40.49
C ASN A 60 2.09 44.58 -40.24
N ALA A 61 2.68 44.09 -41.32
CA ALA A 61 3.91 43.32 -41.31
C ALA A 61 5.16 44.21 -41.23
N HIS A 62 6.00 44.00 -40.22
CA HIS A 62 7.42 44.37 -40.28
C HIS A 62 8.29 43.16 -39.92
N GLN A 63 9.04 42.71 -40.94
CA GLN A 63 10.08 41.70 -40.83
C GLN A 63 11.20 42.19 -39.90
N GLN A 64 11.45 41.44 -38.83
CA GLN A 64 12.70 41.52 -38.08
C GLN A 64 13.29 40.11 -37.96
N LYS A 65 14.39 39.88 -38.68
CA LYS A 65 15.18 38.64 -38.62
C LYS A 65 15.70 38.46 -37.19
N SER A 66 15.29 37.39 -36.52
CA SER A 66 15.91 36.90 -35.28
C SER A 66 16.47 35.49 -35.49
N SER A 67 17.69 35.29 -35.01
CA SER A 67 18.49 34.05 -35.09
C SER A 67 17.84 32.90 -34.32
N PRO A 68 18.08 31.62 -34.68
CA PRO A 68 17.38 30.51 -34.06
C PRO A 68 17.87 30.31 -32.61
N SER A 69 16.92 30.29 -31.67
CA SER A 69 17.15 29.89 -30.29
C SER A 69 17.54 28.41 -30.24
N LYS A 70 18.64 28.10 -29.56
CA LYS A 70 19.03 26.72 -29.24
C LYS A 70 17.88 26.06 -28.45
N SER A 71 17.29 25.02 -29.02
CA SER A 71 16.39 24.12 -28.31
C SER A 71 17.17 23.45 -27.18
N VAL A 72 16.80 23.74 -25.93
CA VAL A 72 17.26 22.95 -24.79
C VAL A 72 16.48 21.65 -24.82
N SER A 73 17.15 20.55 -25.14
CA SER A 73 16.58 19.20 -25.04
C SER A 73 16.13 18.94 -23.60
N PRO A 74 14.99 18.25 -23.37
CA PRO A 74 14.61 17.88 -22.01
C PRO A 74 15.69 16.99 -21.42
N VAL A 75 16.13 17.31 -20.21
CA VAL A 75 17.03 16.43 -19.45
C VAL A 75 16.23 15.19 -19.09
N THR A 76 16.55 14.07 -19.74
CA THR A 76 16.02 12.76 -19.36
C THR A 76 16.59 12.40 -18.00
N LEU A 77 15.80 12.57 -16.94
CA LEU A 77 16.11 12.02 -15.63
C LEU A 77 15.91 10.51 -15.71
N LYS A 78 17.00 9.77 -15.94
CA LYS A 78 17.03 8.32 -15.79
C LYS A 78 17.37 8.01 -14.33
N PRO A 79 16.43 7.52 -13.50
CA PRO A 79 16.81 6.95 -12.21
C PRO A 79 17.66 5.69 -12.45
N PRO A 80 18.74 5.47 -11.68
CA PRO A 80 19.58 4.30 -11.85
C PRO A 80 18.80 3.01 -11.53
N SER A 81 19.23 1.89 -12.14
CA SER A 81 18.80 0.55 -11.73
C SER A 81 19.06 0.36 -10.23
N ARG A 82 18.10 -0.21 -9.52
CA ARG A 82 18.20 -0.47 -8.08
C ARG A 82 18.97 -1.77 -7.76
N GLY A 83 19.15 -2.64 -8.76
CA GLY A 83 19.87 -3.91 -8.63
C GLY A 83 19.20 -4.92 -7.70
N GLU A 84 19.75 -6.14 -7.67
CA GLU A 84 19.25 -7.23 -6.82
C GLU A 84 19.34 -6.92 -5.31
N SER A 85 20.21 -5.99 -4.90
CA SER A 85 20.39 -5.58 -3.49
C SER A 85 19.14 -4.92 -2.89
N GLU A 86 18.30 -4.32 -3.73
CA GLU A 86 17.08 -3.60 -3.36
C GLU A 86 15.80 -4.39 -3.69
N GLY A 87 15.92 -5.70 -3.94
CA GLY A 87 14.77 -6.58 -4.10
C GLY A 87 14.07 -6.52 -5.47
N VAL A 88 14.73 -5.96 -6.47
CA VAL A 88 14.17 -5.76 -7.81
C VAL A 88 14.94 -6.62 -8.80
N SER A 89 14.23 -7.47 -9.55
CA SER A 89 14.90 -8.22 -10.62
C SER A 89 15.36 -7.26 -11.73
N GLU A 90 16.61 -7.43 -12.20
CA GLU A 90 17.12 -6.70 -13.37
C GLU A 90 16.22 -6.91 -14.61
N GLU A 91 15.49 -8.02 -14.70
CA GLU A 91 14.53 -8.30 -15.76
C GLU A 91 13.37 -7.28 -15.84
N THR A 92 13.00 -6.64 -14.72
CA THR A 92 12.01 -5.54 -14.73
C THR A 92 12.62 -4.17 -15.03
N PHE A 93 13.94 -4.04 -14.86
CA PHE A 93 14.72 -2.90 -15.32
C PHE A 93 15.52 -3.32 -16.55
N ARG A 94 14.84 -3.65 -17.66
CA ARG A 94 15.58 -3.73 -18.92
C ARG A 94 16.17 -2.36 -19.19
N GLU A 95 17.48 -2.28 -19.11
CA GLU A 95 18.25 -1.39 -19.98
C GLU A 95 17.63 -1.51 -21.38
N ILE A 96 16.91 -0.49 -21.83
CA ILE A 96 16.82 -0.23 -23.26
C ILE A 96 18.19 0.39 -23.63
N SER A 97 19.24 -0.41 -23.50
CA SER A 97 20.56 -0.16 -24.08
C SER A 97 20.48 -0.63 -25.53
N GLY A 98 19.78 0.17 -26.32
CA GLY A 98 19.68 0.01 -27.75
C GLY A 98 19.46 1.37 -28.36
N GLU A 99 20.09 1.63 -29.50
CA GLU A 99 19.80 2.74 -30.40
C GLU A 99 18.38 2.62 -30.99
N THR A 100 17.38 2.53 -30.12
CA THR A 100 15.97 2.53 -30.47
C THR A 100 15.42 3.87 -30.05
N GLU A 101 14.92 4.65 -31.02
CA GLU A 101 14.09 5.81 -30.72
C GLU A 101 13.04 5.43 -29.67
N ASP A 102 12.92 6.23 -28.62
CA ASP A 102 11.91 6.03 -27.58
C ASP A 102 10.55 5.81 -28.24
N TYR A 103 9.83 4.78 -27.81
CA TYR A 103 8.51 4.49 -28.37
C TYR A 103 7.60 5.73 -28.21
N PRO A 104 6.96 6.23 -29.27
CA PRO A 104 6.18 7.47 -29.23
C PRO A 104 4.82 7.24 -28.58
N TRP A 105 4.80 7.07 -27.25
CA TRP A 105 3.58 6.85 -26.48
C TRP A 105 2.60 8.02 -26.61
N THR A 106 1.34 7.71 -26.84
CA THR A 106 0.25 8.70 -26.83
C THR A 106 -0.55 8.62 -25.52
N ASN A 107 -1.28 9.69 -25.20
CA ASN A 107 -2.14 9.72 -24.01
C ASN A 107 -3.17 8.58 -23.99
N SER A 108 -3.74 8.23 -25.16
CA SER A 108 -4.70 7.12 -25.27
C SER A 108 -4.06 5.79 -24.87
N MET A 109 -2.83 5.53 -25.33
CA MET A 109 -2.11 4.29 -25.03
C MET A 109 -1.74 4.18 -23.55
N LEU A 110 -1.24 5.27 -22.96
CA LEU A 110 -0.88 5.30 -21.54
C LEU A 110 -2.13 5.16 -20.65
N SER A 111 -3.24 5.83 -21.02
CA SER A 111 -4.50 5.72 -20.27
C SER A 111 -5.06 4.30 -20.27
N TRP A 112 -4.89 3.56 -21.37
CA TRP A 112 -5.38 2.20 -21.53
C TRP A 112 -4.66 1.19 -20.63
N GLN A 113 -3.43 1.49 -20.18
CA GLN A 113 -2.64 0.60 -19.33
C GLN A 113 -3.18 0.47 -17.90
N ARG A 114 -4.03 1.40 -17.45
CA ARG A 114 -4.66 1.30 -16.12
C ARG A 114 -5.64 0.13 -16.10
N THR A 115 -5.52 -0.70 -15.08
CA THR A 115 -6.39 -1.85 -14.91
C THR A 115 -7.78 -1.41 -14.44
N SER A 116 -8.82 -2.14 -14.84
CA SER A 116 -10.20 -1.81 -14.46
C SER A 116 -10.63 -2.39 -13.11
N TYR A 117 -9.99 -3.47 -12.65
CA TYR A 117 -10.43 -4.22 -11.47
C TYR A 117 -9.29 -4.74 -10.58
N HIS A 118 -8.02 -4.50 -10.93
CA HIS A 118 -6.94 -4.75 -9.99
C HIS A 118 -6.75 -3.50 -9.12
N PHE A 119 -6.41 -3.69 -7.86
CA PHE A 119 -6.10 -2.56 -7.00
C PHE A 119 -4.86 -1.83 -7.53
N GLN A 120 -4.96 -0.51 -7.62
CA GLN A 120 -3.83 0.40 -7.81
C GLN A 120 -4.17 1.75 -7.18
N PRO A 121 -3.21 2.52 -6.64
CA PRO A 121 -3.49 3.87 -6.20
C PRO A 121 -3.95 4.72 -7.40
N VAL A 122 -4.51 5.88 -7.08
CA VAL A 122 -4.95 6.86 -8.08
C VAL A 122 -3.80 7.22 -9.03
N LYS A 123 -2.58 7.36 -8.51
CA LYS A 123 -1.35 7.65 -9.24
C LYS A 123 -0.13 7.14 -8.45
N ASN A 124 1.04 7.19 -9.06
CA ASN A 124 2.36 6.90 -8.46
C ASN A 124 2.65 5.41 -8.15
N TRP A 125 3.80 5.16 -7.52
CA TRP A 125 4.38 3.84 -7.24
C TRP A 125 3.70 3.09 -6.09
N MET A 126 3.59 1.74 -6.17
CA MET A 126 3.09 0.90 -5.04
C MET A 126 3.71 -0.52 -4.90
N ASN A 127 3.65 -1.11 -3.69
CA ASN A 127 3.69 -2.56 -3.36
C ASN A 127 3.07 -2.78 -1.94
N GLY A 128 2.79 -4.00 -1.42
CA GLY A 128 2.59 -4.17 0.04
C GLY A 128 1.50 -5.15 0.57
N PRO A 129 1.26 -5.14 1.90
CA PRO A 129 0.54 -6.19 2.66
C PRO A 129 -0.98 -5.98 2.87
N LEU A 130 -1.71 -7.09 3.09
CA LEU A 130 -3.16 -7.14 3.37
C LEU A 130 -3.45 -7.57 4.83
N PHE A 131 -4.48 -6.98 5.43
CA PHE A 131 -4.97 -7.24 6.79
C PHE A 131 -6.51 -7.35 6.82
N HIS A 132 -7.13 -8.02 7.80
CA HIS A 132 -8.59 -8.11 7.91
C HIS A 132 -9.10 -7.99 9.36
N MET A 133 -10.07 -7.10 9.58
CA MET A 133 -10.84 -6.97 10.83
C MET A 133 -12.29 -6.55 10.53
N GLY A 134 -13.05 -7.41 9.84
CA GLY A 134 -14.41 -7.13 9.38
C GLY A 134 -14.47 -6.23 8.13
N TRP A 135 -13.50 -5.33 7.97
CA TRP A 135 -13.06 -4.81 6.68
C TRP A 135 -11.73 -5.47 6.31
N TYR A 136 -11.49 -5.68 5.03
CA TYR A 136 -10.15 -5.91 4.52
C TYR A 136 -9.43 -4.57 4.44
N HIS A 137 -8.27 -4.43 5.06
CA HIS A 137 -7.38 -3.28 4.99
C HIS A 137 -6.17 -3.66 4.14
N LEU A 138 -5.94 -2.95 3.06
CA LEU A 138 -4.72 -3.05 2.26
C LEU A 138 -3.84 -1.87 2.62
N PHE A 139 -2.67 -2.17 3.16
CA PHE A 139 -1.59 -1.20 3.32
C PHE A 139 -0.59 -1.42 2.19
N TYR A 140 0.00 -0.34 1.68
CA TYR A 140 0.93 -0.47 0.58
C TYR A 140 2.00 0.60 0.65
N GLN A 141 3.28 0.22 0.47
CA GLN A 141 4.33 1.18 0.19
C GLN A 141 3.88 2.08 -0.94
N TYR A 142 4.04 3.37 -0.76
CA TYR A 142 3.54 4.39 -1.64
C TYR A 142 4.52 5.55 -1.69
N ASN A 143 4.81 6.04 -2.91
CA ASN A 143 5.51 7.30 -3.09
C ASN A 143 4.49 8.41 -3.41
N PRO A 144 4.24 9.36 -2.50
CA PRO A 144 3.29 10.45 -2.73
C PRO A 144 3.70 11.42 -3.86
N ASP A 145 4.99 11.45 -4.20
CA ASP A 145 5.58 12.48 -5.05
C ASP A 145 5.91 11.99 -6.46
N SER A 146 6.11 10.68 -6.67
CA SER A 146 6.60 10.17 -7.96
C SER A 146 6.18 8.72 -8.28
N ALA A 147 6.25 8.37 -9.57
CA ALA A 147 5.99 7.02 -10.09
C ALA A 147 7.19 6.07 -9.98
N VAL A 148 8.23 6.44 -9.23
CA VAL A 148 9.41 5.61 -8.96
C VAL A 148 9.55 5.33 -7.47
N TRP A 149 10.23 4.25 -7.11
CA TRP A 149 10.49 3.93 -5.72
C TRP A 149 11.42 4.95 -5.08
N SER A 150 10.91 5.67 -4.08
CA SER A 150 11.60 6.63 -3.21
C SER A 150 10.59 7.17 -2.20
N ASN A 151 11.03 7.85 -1.13
CA ASN A 151 10.16 8.52 -0.16
C ASN A 151 8.98 7.66 0.33
N ILE A 152 9.25 6.39 0.65
CA ILE A 152 8.20 5.42 0.89
C ILE A 152 7.41 5.74 2.16
N THR A 153 6.08 5.73 2.01
CA THR A 153 5.05 5.84 3.05
C THR A 153 4.09 4.65 2.94
N TRP A 154 3.17 4.44 3.87
CA TRP A 154 2.07 3.49 3.67
C TRP A 154 0.79 4.19 3.25
N GLY A 155 0.37 3.94 2.02
CA GLY A 155 -1.01 4.16 1.60
C GLY A 155 -1.94 3.14 2.24
N HIS A 156 -3.23 3.49 2.29
CA HIS A 156 -4.26 2.68 2.95
C HIS A 156 -5.52 2.65 2.11
N ALA A 157 -6.09 1.46 1.94
CA ALA A 157 -7.41 1.26 1.38
C ALA A 157 -8.19 0.19 2.14
N VAL A 158 -9.50 0.26 2.09
CA VAL A 158 -10.38 -0.77 2.68
C VAL A 158 -11.37 -1.34 1.68
N SER A 159 -11.79 -2.58 1.90
CA SER A 159 -12.80 -3.26 1.12
C SER A 159 -13.65 -4.20 1.98
N ARG A 160 -14.90 -4.47 1.57
CA ARG A 160 -15.72 -5.55 2.14
C ARG A 160 -15.58 -6.87 1.41
N ASP A 161 -15.03 -6.87 0.20
CA ASP A 161 -15.05 -8.02 -0.71
C ASP A 161 -13.74 -8.27 -1.46
N LEU A 162 -12.68 -7.53 -1.13
CA LEU A 162 -11.35 -7.55 -1.79
C LEU A 162 -11.36 -7.09 -3.27
N ILE A 163 -12.49 -6.58 -3.76
CA ILE A 163 -12.67 -6.13 -5.15
C ILE A 163 -12.95 -4.64 -5.21
N HIS A 164 -13.90 -4.16 -4.41
CA HIS A 164 -14.30 -2.76 -4.37
C HIS A 164 -13.56 -2.05 -3.24
N TRP A 165 -12.61 -1.21 -3.60
CA TRP A 165 -11.72 -0.54 -2.67
C TRP A 165 -12.08 0.93 -2.47
N LEU A 166 -12.03 1.39 -1.22
CA LEU A 166 -12.08 2.79 -0.84
C LEU A 166 -10.68 3.22 -0.41
N HIS A 167 -10.10 4.20 -1.11
CA HIS A 167 -8.83 4.80 -0.71
C HIS A 167 -9.03 5.68 0.53
N LEU A 168 -8.14 5.52 1.49
CA LEU A 168 -8.09 6.27 2.75
C LEU A 168 -6.82 7.15 2.78
N PRO A 169 -6.70 8.07 3.77
CA PRO A 169 -5.46 8.81 4.00
C PRO A 169 -4.24 7.89 4.20
N LEU A 170 -3.03 8.44 4.11
CA LEU A 170 -1.81 7.69 4.42
C LEU A 170 -1.87 7.20 5.86
N ALA A 171 -1.59 5.92 6.09
CA ALA A 171 -1.57 5.32 7.42
C ALA A 171 -0.27 5.63 8.17
N MET A 172 0.86 5.56 7.46
CA MET A 172 2.19 5.75 8.04
C MET A 172 3.03 6.66 7.13
N VAL A 173 3.61 7.70 7.70
CA VAL A 173 4.47 8.66 6.99
C VAL A 173 5.88 8.65 7.56
N ARG A 174 6.86 9.24 6.86
CA ARG A 174 8.28 9.32 7.24
C ARG A 174 8.52 10.58 8.06
N ASP A 175 8.23 10.50 9.37
CA ASP A 175 8.18 11.65 10.29
C ASP A 175 9.13 11.53 11.49
N SER A 176 9.90 10.46 11.56
CA SER A 176 10.75 10.13 12.71
C SER A 176 12.15 9.73 12.25
N TRP A 177 13.14 9.83 13.13
CA TRP A 177 14.54 9.52 12.79
C TRP A 177 14.74 8.06 12.38
N PHE A 178 13.97 7.14 12.97
CA PHE A 178 14.06 5.69 12.74
C PHE A 178 13.40 5.22 11.43
N ASP A 179 12.68 6.10 10.73
CA ASP A 179 12.06 5.83 9.43
C ASP A 179 12.23 6.99 8.45
N PHE A 180 13.21 7.86 8.72
CA PHE A 180 13.42 9.11 8.00
C PHE A 180 13.59 8.90 6.50
N ASN A 181 14.21 7.80 6.06
CA ASN A 181 14.41 7.48 4.65
C ASN A 181 13.30 6.60 4.06
N GLY A 182 12.40 6.07 4.90
CA GLY A 182 11.19 5.39 4.43
C GLY A 182 10.55 4.48 5.48
N VAL A 183 9.23 4.31 5.32
CA VAL A 183 8.40 3.33 6.03
C VAL A 183 8.19 2.14 5.10
N TRP A 184 9.04 1.12 5.18
CA TRP A 184 9.06 -0.02 4.27
C TRP A 184 8.09 -1.11 4.70
N THR A 185 8.21 -2.32 4.14
CA THR A 185 7.25 -3.42 4.36
C THR A 185 7.16 -3.80 5.84
N GLY A 186 6.02 -4.38 6.18
CA GLY A 186 5.70 -4.84 7.51
C GLY A 186 4.47 -5.71 7.50
N SER A 187 4.08 -6.18 8.68
CA SER A 187 2.98 -7.09 8.87
C SER A 187 2.14 -6.69 10.08
N ALA A 188 0.87 -7.04 10.04
CA ALA A 188 -0.07 -6.80 11.13
C ALA A 188 -0.25 -8.08 11.95
N THR A 189 -0.34 -7.95 13.27
CA THR A 189 -0.68 -9.06 14.18
C THR A 189 -1.88 -8.65 15.02
N ILE A 190 -2.88 -9.54 15.12
CA ILE A 190 -4.01 -9.40 16.04
C ILE A 190 -3.62 -10.08 17.35
N LEU A 191 -3.63 -9.32 18.42
CA LEU A 191 -3.37 -9.79 19.78
C LEU A 191 -4.68 -10.18 20.48
N PRO A 192 -4.61 -10.89 21.63
CA PRO A 192 -5.78 -11.17 22.44
C PRO A 192 -6.59 -9.91 22.73
N HIS A 193 -7.91 -10.08 22.84
CA HIS A 193 -8.87 -8.99 23.03
C HIS A 193 -8.97 -7.99 21.86
N GLY A 194 -8.44 -8.33 20.68
CA GLY A 194 -8.63 -7.57 19.45
C GLY A 194 -7.70 -6.36 19.30
N GLN A 195 -6.66 -6.26 20.14
CA GLN A 195 -5.62 -5.26 19.94
C GLN A 195 -4.85 -5.56 18.64
N ILE A 196 -4.50 -4.52 17.90
CA ILE A 196 -3.75 -4.64 16.65
C ILE A 196 -2.40 -3.97 16.82
N ILE A 197 -1.36 -4.64 16.33
CA ILE A 197 -0.04 -4.05 16.17
C ILE A 197 0.43 -4.22 14.74
N MET A 198 1.32 -3.33 14.33
CA MET A 198 2.09 -3.40 13.10
C MET A 198 3.57 -3.37 13.42
N LEU A 199 4.29 -4.36 12.94
CA LEU A 199 5.74 -4.29 12.82
C LEU A 199 6.07 -3.92 11.39
N TYR A 200 7.01 -3.00 11.22
CA TYR A 200 7.48 -2.58 9.89
C TYR A 200 8.95 -2.22 9.93
N THR A 201 9.61 -2.30 8.78
CA THR A 201 10.98 -1.81 8.64
C THR A 201 10.98 -0.31 8.38
N GLY A 202 11.72 0.45 9.18
CA GLY A 202 12.10 1.83 8.86
C GLY A 202 13.54 1.89 8.38
N SER A 203 13.80 2.81 7.46
CA SER A 203 15.16 3.19 7.09
C SER A 203 15.54 4.46 7.85
N THR A 204 16.53 4.38 8.74
CA THR A 204 16.98 5.51 9.55
C THR A 204 17.63 6.60 8.69
N ASN A 205 17.93 7.76 9.27
CA ASN A 205 18.71 8.83 8.63
C ASN A 205 20.09 8.36 8.10
N ASP A 206 20.66 7.32 8.72
CA ASP A 206 21.95 6.73 8.35
C ASP A 206 21.78 5.49 7.45
N PHE A 207 20.59 5.31 6.86
CA PHE A 207 20.23 4.20 5.98
C PHE A 207 20.25 2.81 6.63
N VAL A 208 20.15 2.74 7.95
CA VAL A 208 20.06 1.48 8.69
C VAL A 208 18.62 0.97 8.67
N GLN A 209 18.43 -0.32 8.37
CA GLN A 209 17.14 -0.99 8.44
C GLN A 209 16.85 -1.43 9.87
N VAL A 210 15.80 -0.87 10.46
CA VAL A 210 15.39 -1.15 11.84
C VAL A 210 13.91 -1.53 11.88
N GLN A 211 13.50 -2.32 12.86
CA GLN A 211 12.10 -2.72 13.00
C GLN A 211 11.40 -1.83 14.02
N ASN A 212 10.25 -1.32 13.62
CA ASN A 212 9.47 -0.33 14.34
C ASN A 212 8.07 -0.88 14.64
N LEU A 213 7.53 -0.50 15.79
CA LEU A 213 6.18 -0.83 16.23
C LEU A 213 5.24 0.35 16.00
N ALA A 214 4.04 0.05 15.50
CA ALA A 214 2.91 0.97 15.45
C ALA A 214 1.60 0.26 15.82
N TYR A 215 0.59 1.03 16.18
CA TYR A 215 -0.73 0.53 16.53
C TYR A 215 -1.81 1.58 16.20
N PRO A 216 -3.06 1.18 15.97
CA PRO A 216 -4.14 2.13 15.75
C PRO A 216 -4.31 3.04 16.98
N SER A 217 -4.52 4.33 16.75
CA SER A 217 -4.88 5.27 17.82
C SER A 217 -6.24 4.94 18.45
N ASN A 218 -7.15 4.36 17.65
CA ASN A 218 -8.47 3.95 18.05
C ASN A 218 -8.85 2.61 17.40
N VAL A 219 -8.69 1.50 18.12
CA VAL A 219 -9.02 0.15 17.65
C VAL A 219 -10.53 -0.04 17.38
N SER A 220 -11.38 0.82 17.93
CA SER A 220 -12.83 0.77 17.68
C SER A 220 -13.24 1.46 16.37
N ASP A 221 -12.34 2.20 15.72
CA ASP A 221 -12.59 2.72 14.37
C ASP A 221 -12.47 1.59 13.35
N PRO A 222 -13.56 1.17 12.68
CA PRO A 222 -13.51 0.09 11.71
C PRO A 222 -12.68 0.44 10.46
N LEU A 223 -12.35 1.71 10.24
CA LEU A 223 -11.50 2.13 9.13
C LEU A 223 -10.02 2.25 9.52
N LEU A 224 -9.68 2.26 10.81
CA LEU A 224 -8.32 2.38 11.34
C LEU A 224 -7.54 3.54 10.70
N LEU A 225 -8.14 4.74 10.67
CA LEU A 225 -7.61 5.89 9.93
C LEU A 225 -6.29 6.41 10.50
N ASP A 226 -6.17 6.41 11.83
CA ASP A 226 -5.08 7.08 12.54
C ASP A 226 -4.20 6.06 13.27
N TRP A 227 -2.89 6.11 13.02
CA TRP A 227 -1.88 5.22 13.61
C TRP A 227 -0.89 5.97 14.48
N VAL A 228 -0.42 5.31 15.54
CA VAL A 228 0.57 5.83 16.48
C VAL A 228 1.80 4.95 16.41
N LYS A 229 2.97 5.56 16.22
CA LYS A 229 4.28 4.90 16.35
C LYS A 229 4.67 4.81 17.80
N TYR A 230 5.19 3.66 18.21
CA TYR A 230 5.70 3.48 19.56
C TYR A 230 6.86 4.48 19.83
N PRO A 231 6.79 5.30 20.90
CA PRO A 231 7.81 6.31 21.16
C PRO A 231 9.21 5.76 21.41
N GLY A 232 9.33 4.50 21.83
CA GLY A 232 10.60 3.82 22.06
C GLY A 232 11.17 3.12 20.83
N ASN A 233 10.65 3.38 19.62
CA ASN A 233 11.20 2.83 18.40
C ASN A 233 12.67 3.26 18.16
N PRO A 234 13.48 2.41 17.51
CA PRO A 234 13.13 1.07 17.00
C PRO A 234 13.09 -0.01 18.09
N VAL A 235 12.28 -1.05 17.88
CA VAL A 235 12.17 -2.22 18.79
C VAL A 235 13.16 -3.33 18.47
N MET A 236 13.70 -3.37 17.24
CA MET A 236 14.80 -4.25 16.85
C MET A 236 15.74 -3.54 15.87
N ALA A 237 17.03 -3.84 15.96
CA ALA A 237 18.07 -3.37 15.06
C ALA A 237 18.84 -4.57 14.47
N PRO A 238 19.62 -4.39 13.39
CA PRO A 238 20.41 -5.48 12.82
C PRO A 238 21.30 -6.12 13.90
N PRO A 239 21.28 -7.45 14.05
CA PRO A 239 22.12 -8.11 15.04
C PRO A 239 23.59 -8.06 14.60
N SER A 240 24.51 -8.28 15.55
CA SER A 240 25.95 -8.23 15.27
C SER A 240 26.34 -9.15 14.12
N GLY A 241 27.06 -8.60 13.13
CA GLY A 241 27.50 -9.33 11.95
C GLY A 241 26.53 -9.29 10.76
N ILE A 242 25.40 -8.61 10.90
CA ILE A 242 24.47 -8.31 9.81
C ILE A 242 24.68 -6.87 9.37
N ALA A 243 24.69 -6.66 8.05
CA ALA A 243 24.84 -5.34 7.46
C ALA A 243 23.59 -4.48 7.74
N ASP A 244 23.80 -3.17 7.78
CA ASP A 244 22.75 -2.19 8.04
C ASP A 244 21.60 -2.26 7.02
N ASP A 245 21.86 -2.79 5.82
CA ASP A 245 20.93 -2.92 4.71
C ASP A 245 20.45 -4.36 4.45
N ASP A 246 20.67 -5.29 5.39
CA ASP A 246 20.32 -6.72 5.26
C ASP A 246 19.38 -7.21 6.38
N PHE A 247 18.47 -6.37 6.87
CA PHE A 247 17.57 -6.72 7.99
C PHE A 247 16.19 -6.08 7.86
N ARG A 248 15.22 -6.76 7.21
CA ARG A 248 13.92 -6.17 6.90
C ARG A 248 12.76 -7.16 6.79
N ASP A 249 11.57 -6.59 6.67
CA ASP A 249 10.28 -7.23 6.41
C ASP A 249 9.84 -8.17 7.54
N PRO A 250 9.49 -7.63 8.73
CA PRO A 250 9.03 -8.43 9.85
C PRO A 250 7.67 -9.07 9.53
N THR A 251 7.51 -10.34 9.89
CA THR A 251 6.31 -11.13 9.60
C THR A 251 5.19 -10.87 10.59
N THR A 252 3.99 -11.37 10.26
CA THR A 252 2.94 -11.61 11.25
C THR A 252 3.49 -12.54 12.34
N ALA A 253 3.13 -12.26 13.60
CA ALA A 253 3.59 -13.05 14.72
C ALA A 253 2.76 -14.33 14.91
N TRP A 254 3.37 -15.34 15.53
CA TRP A 254 2.68 -16.55 15.99
C TRP A 254 2.97 -16.81 17.47
N LEU A 255 1.99 -17.33 18.19
CA LEU A 255 2.11 -17.61 19.62
C LEU A 255 2.61 -19.05 19.83
N GLY A 256 3.74 -19.20 20.52
CA GLY A 256 4.25 -20.52 20.87
C GLY A 256 3.54 -21.13 22.07
N LEU A 257 3.66 -22.46 22.21
CA LEU A 257 3.12 -23.22 23.36
C LEU A 257 3.72 -22.81 24.71
N ASP A 258 4.86 -22.11 24.69
CA ASP A 258 5.51 -21.52 25.87
C ASP A 258 4.94 -20.15 26.26
N GLY A 259 3.88 -19.68 25.58
CA GLY A 259 3.24 -18.39 25.84
C GLY A 259 4.06 -17.19 25.34
N LYS A 260 5.11 -17.42 24.53
CA LYS A 260 5.89 -16.35 23.90
C LYS A 260 5.51 -16.18 22.43
N TRP A 261 5.32 -14.95 22.00
CA TRP A 261 5.19 -14.62 20.58
C TRP A 261 6.51 -14.77 19.86
N ARG A 262 6.44 -15.11 18.59
CA ARG A 262 7.57 -15.19 17.67
C ARG A 262 7.25 -14.44 16.39
N ILE A 263 8.27 -13.82 15.82
CA ILE A 263 8.23 -13.20 14.48
C ILE A 263 9.48 -13.64 13.73
N THR A 264 9.45 -13.60 12.40
CA THR A 264 10.67 -13.62 11.60
C THR A 264 11.01 -12.29 10.97
N VAL A 265 12.29 -12.06 10.72
CA VAL A 265 12.80 -10.95 9.89
C VAL A 265 13.73 -11.54 8.85
N GLY A 266 13.53 -11.16 7.59
CA GLY A 266 14.38 -11.58 6.47
C GLY A 266 15.78 -10.98 6.58
N SER A 267 16.79 -11.77 6.24
CA SER A 267 18.20 -11.36 6.29
C SER A 267 19.08 -12.24 5.40
N LYS A 268 20.39 -11.98 5.44
CA LYS A 268 21.45 -12.87 4.95
C LYS A 268 22.70 -12.77 5.80
N VAL A 269 23.50 -13.84 5.81
CA VAL A 269 24.90 -13.80 6.24
C VAL A 269 25.77 -14.16 5.04
N ASN A 270 26.66 -13.26 4.65
CA ASN A 270 27.39 -13.36 3.38
C ASN A 270 26.42 -13.45 2.18
N LYS A 271 26.30 -14.64 1.57
CA LYS A 271 25.38 -14.93 0.47
C LYS A 271 24.24 -15.87 0.85
N ASP A 272 24.17 -16.24 2.12
CA ASP A 272 23.24 -17.26 2.60
C ASP A 272 22.02 -16.57 3.19
N GLY A 273 20.91 -16.65 2.47
CA GLY A 273 19.64 -16.07 2.90
C GLY A 273 19.07 -16.81 4.09
N MET A 274 18.47 -16.06 5.00
CA MET A 274 17.96 -16.61 6.26
C MET A 274 16.79 -15.82 6.82
N ALA A 275 16.04 -16.47 7.70
CA ALA A 275 14.97 -15.87 8.48
C ALA A 275 15.33 -15.90 9.97
N PHE A 276 15.68 -14.75 10.56
CA PHE A 276 15.89 -14.66 12.00
C PHE A 276 14.59 -14.86 12.75
N VAL A 277 14.63 -15.55 13.89
CA VAL A 277 13.47 -15.68 14.78
C VAL A 277 13.71 -14.83 16.01
N TYR A 278 12.79 -13.93 16.30
CA TYR A 278 12.77 -13.20 17.57
C TYR A 278 11.59 -13.65 18.42
N LYS A 279 11.79 -13.68 19.73
CA LYS A 279 10.76 -13.99 20.73
C LYS A 279 10.41 -12.74 21.52
N THR A 280 9.14 -12.58 21.87
CA THR A 280 8.68 -11.48 22.72
C THR A 280 7.47 -11.89 23.56
N THR A 281 7.23 -11.17 24.65
CA THR A 281 6.00 -11.26 25.45
C THR A 281 5.19 -9.96 25.44
N ASP A 282 5.78 -8.86 24.99
CA ASP A 282 5.21 -7.51 25.09
C ASP A 282 5.26 -6.70 23.77
N PHE A 283 5.88 -7.26 22.72
CA PHE A 283 6.14 -6.60 21.42
C PHE A 283 6.99 -5.34 21.48
N ILE A 284 7.63 -5.08 22.62
CA ILE A 284 8.54 -3.96 22.84
C ILE A 284 9.96 -4.49 22.99
N SER A 285 10.12 -5.60 23.71
CA SER A 285 11.41 -6.24 23.96
C SER A 285 11.49 -7.55 23.18
N TYR A 286 12.56 -7.72 22.39
CA TYR A 286 12.77 -8.89 21.56
C TYR A 286 14.06 -9.62 21.91
N GLU A 287 13.96 -10.93 22.06
CA GLU A 287 15.09 -11.85 22.26
C GLU A 287 15.35 -12.59 20.95
N LEU A 288 16.54 -12.41 20.37
CA LEU A 288 16.97 -13.19 19.21
C LEU A 288 17.13 -14.66 19.61
N ALA A 289 16.50 -15.57 18.88
CA ALA A 289 16.71 -17.00 19.08
C ALA A 289 18.08 -17.44 18.56
N ASP A 290 18.70 -18.42 19.23
CA ASP A 290 20.01 -18.97 18.85
C ASP A 290 20.04 -19.54 17.42
N GLN A 291 18.90 -20.00 16.93
CA GLN A 291 18.75 -20.58 15.60
C GLN A 291 17.81 -19.73 14.76
N SER A 292 18.18 -19.49 13.50
CA SER A 292 17.25 -19.01 12.49
C SER A 292 16.15 -20.05 12.24
N LEU A 293 15.02 -19.60 11.70
CA LEU A 293 13.94 -20.51 11.31
C LEU A 293 14.41 -21.47 10.22
N TYR A 294 15.12 -20.90 9.24
CA TYR A 294 15.74 -21.62 8.13
C TYR A 294 16.81 -20.75 7.49
N ALA A 295 17.73 -21.37 6.74
CA ALA A 295 18.72 -20.68 5.93
C ALA A 295 19.12 -21.54 4.73
N ILE A 296 19.32 -20.92 3.56
CA ILE A 296 19.77 -21.62 2.35
C ILE A 296 21.00 -20.92 1.75
N PRO A 297 22.11 -21.64 1.52
CA PRO A 297 23.31 -21.05 0.95
C PRO A 297 23.12 -20.45 -0.43
N GLY A 298 23.78 -19.32 -0.67
CA GLY A 298 23.86 -18.69 -2.00
C GLY A 298 22.57 -18.08 -2.55
N THR A 299 21.51 -17.96 -1.74
CA THR A 299 20.23 -17.35 -2.17
C THR A 299 20.19 -15.83 -2.07
N GLY A 300 21.19 -15.21 -1.43
CA GLY A 300 21.22 -13.77 -1.21
C GLY A 300 20.23 -13.33 -0.12
N MET A 301 19.77 -12.08 -0.20
CA MET A 301 18.87 -11.52 0.80
C MET A 301 17.50 -12.19 0.72
N TRP A 302 16.95 -12.60 1.86
CA TRP A 302 15.54 -12.99 1.94
C TRP A 302 14.69 -11.78 2.31
N GLU A 303 13.76 -11.43 1.44
CA GLU A 303 12.77 -10.38 1.65
C GLU A 303 11.39 -10.98 1.82
N CYS A 304 10.53 -10.27 2.54
CA CYS A 304 9.12 -10.62 2.71
C CYS A 304 8.88 -12.11 3.03
N VAL A 305 9.71 -12.66 3.93
CA VAL A 305 9.50 -14.02 4.46
C VAL A 305 8.08 -14.09 5.02
N ASP A 306 7.41 -15.22 4.83
CA ASP A 306 6.12 -15.48 5.48
C ASP A 306 6.13 -16.90 6.06
N PHE A 307 5.50 -17.04 7.23
CA PHE A 307 5.47 -18.29 7.98
C PHE A 307 4.11 -18.50 8.63
N TYR A 308 3.35 -19.46 8.10
CA TYR A 308 2.00 -19.75 8.53
C TYR A 308 1.69 -21.25 8.44
N PRO A 309 0.77 -21.75 9.28
CA PRO A 309 0.30 -23.12 9.21
C PRO A 309 -0.71 -23.32 8.06
N VAL A 310 -0.75 -24.53 7.51
CA VAL A 310 -1.77 -24.96 6.55
C VAL A 310 -2.44 -26.23 7.05
N SER A 311 -3.75 -26.36 6.81
CA SER A 311 -4.48 -27.57 7.15
C SER A 311 -4.11 -28.70 6.17
N THR A 312 -3.93 -29.90 6.70
CA THR A 312 -3.66 -31.10 5.89
C THR A 312 -4.93 -31.88 5.53
N THR A 313 -6.07 -31.51 6.11
CA THR A 313 -7.34 -32.23 5.97
C THR A 313 -8.50 -31.34 5.52
N GLU A 314 -8.44 -30.05 5.81
CA GLU A 314 -9.51 -29.10 5.52
C GLU A 314 -9.06 -28.05 4.49
N PRO A 315 -9.96 -27.50 3.66
CA PRO A 315 -9.61 -26.49 2.66
C PRO A 315 -9.43 -25.08 3.25
N ASN A 316 -9.75 -24.89 4.54
CA ASN A 316 -9.71 -23.58 5.19
C ASN A 316 -8.30 -23.24 5.70
N GLY A 317 -7.98 -21.94 5.72
CA GLY A 317 -6.79 -21.41 6.38
C GLY A 317 -6.82 -21.65 7.89
N LEU A 318 -5.64 -21.57 8.51
CA LEU A 318 -5.46 -21.72 9.95
C LEU A 318 -4.92 -20.41 10.54
N ASP A 319 -5.35 -20.09 11.75
CA ASP A 319 -4.82 -18.95 12.50
C ASP A 319 -3.42 -19.28 13.05
N THR A 320 -2.57 -18.25 13.17
CA THR A 320 -1.22 -18.34 13.75
C THR A 320 -1.21 -18.21 15.28
N SER A 321 -2.38 -17.98 15.90
CA SER A 321 -2.56 -17.74 17.34
C SER A 321 -3.84 -18.34 17.88
#